data_AF-A0A2E3SLY8-F1
#
_entry.id   AF-A0A2E3SLY8-F1
#
_cell.length_a   1.000
_cell.length_b   1.000
_cell.length_c   1.000
_cell.angle_alpha   90.00
_cell.angle_beta   90.00
_cell.angle_gamma   90.00
#
_symmetry.space_group_name_H-M   'P 1'
#
loop_
_entity.id
_entity.type
_entity.pdbx_description
1 polymer ?
#
loop_
_entity_poly.entity_id
_entity_poly.type
_entity_poly.pdbx_seq_one_letter_code
_entity_poly.pdbx_strand_id
1 'polypeptide(L)'
;MKDEKQHIVSFKEHLGTYLGLLLLTALTVVVSVINADLKMITIFTALIIATTKAILVAYYFMHLKFDHKIYRIMVWIVMGLFTSFTLLTVLDYITR
;
A
#
# COMPACT_ATOMS: atom_id res chain seq x y z
N MET A 1 -4.70 42.92 -3.11
CA MET A 1 -3.87 41.71 -3.21
C MET A 1 -3.95 41.04 -1.85
N LYS A 2 -4.82 40.03 -1.69
CA LYS A 2 -5.05 39.36 -0.39
C LYS A 2 -4.35 38.02 -0.44
N ASP A 3 -3.50 37.82 0.55
CA ASP A 3 -2.58 36.70 0.73
C ASP A 3 -3.22 35.34 0.42
N GLU A 4 -2.76 34.73 -0.67
CA GLU A 4 -2.94 33.31 -0.93
C GLU A 4 -2.11 32.54 0.09
N LYS A 5 -2.76 32.19 1.21
CA LYS A 5 -2.22 31.24 2.17
C LYS A 5 -2.08 29.89 1.47
N GLN A 6 -0.94 29.69 0.83
CA GLN A 6 -0.54 28.41 0.26
C GLN A 6 -0.69 27.37 1.36
N HIS A 7 -1.68 26.50 1.21
CA HIS A 7 -1.96 25.41 2.14
C HIS A 7 -0.88 24.35 1.92
N ILE A 8 0.35 24.65 2.35
CA ILE A 8 1.47 23.72 2.30
C ILE A 8 1.13 22.61 3.28
N VAL A 9 0.72 21.47 2.75
CA VAL A 9 0.57 20.23 3.50
C VAL A 9 1.78 20.03 4.40
N SER A 10 1.53 19.77 5.68
CA SER A 10 2.55 19.75 6.72
C SER A 10 3.61 18.71 6.38
N PHE A 11 4.82 19.17 6.05
CA PHE A 11 5.98 18.32 5.71
C PHE A 11 6.23 17.20 6.75
N LYS A 12 5.79 17.44 8.00
CA LYS A 12 5.86 16.50 9.11
C LYS A 12 5.09 15.20 8.88
N GLU A 13 3.92 15.26 8.23
CA GLU A 13 3.12 14.04 7.98
C GLU A 13 3.77 13.17 6.90
N HIS A 14 4.30 13.78 5.83
CA HIS A 14 5.04 13.05 4.80
C HIS A 14 6.35 12.45 5.36
N LEU A 15 7.06 13.18 6.22
CA LEU A 15 8.30 12.70 6.84
C LEU A 15 8.07 11.53 7.81
N GLY A 16 7.00 11.57 8.61
CA GLY A 16 6.61 10.45 9.48
C GLY A 16 6.23 9.20 8.68
N THR A 17 5.51 9.38 7.58
CA THR A 17 5.16 8.26 6.68
C THR A 17 6.39 7.68 6.00
N TYR A 18 7.33 8.52 5.55
CA TYR A 18 8.59 8.12 4.95
C TYR A 18 9.42 7.23 5.89
N LEU A 19 9.56 7.62 7.15
CA LEU A 19 10.25 6.81 8.16
C LEU A 19 9.54 5.48 8.41
N GLY A 20 8.20 5.46 8.44
CA GLY A 20 7.42 4.23 8.51
C GLY A 20 7.70 3.28 7.35
N LEU A 21 7.75 3.79 6.11
CA LEU A 21 8.07 2.99 4.93
C LEU A 21 9.50 2.44 4.96
N LEU A 22 10.46 3.22 5.47
CA LEU A 22 11.85 2.80 5.62
C LEU A 22 11.96 1.64 6.60
N LEU A 23 11.29 1.73 7.76
CA LEU A 23 11.20 0.64 8.74
C LEU A 23 10.56 -0.63 8.17
N LEU A 24 9.43 -0.51 7.47
CA LEU A 24 8.78 -1.67 6.83
C LEU A 24 9.68 -2.32 5.75
N THR A 25 10.46 -1.51 5.05
CA THR A 25 11.42 -2.02 4.04
C THR A 25 12.57 -2.77 4.72
N ALA A 26 13.15 -2.21 5.79
CA ALA A 26 14.16 -2.91 6.59
C ALA A 26 13.61 -4.24 7.14
N LEU A 27 12.38 -4.24 7.65
CA LEU A 27 11.71 -5.45 8.12
C LEU A 27 11.56 -6.50 7.02
N THR A 28 11.22 -6.09 5.79
CA THR A 28 11.12 -7.02 4.64
C THR A 28 12.47 -7.67 4.32
N VAL A 29 13.55 -6.89 4.33
CA VAL A 29 14.92 -7.40 4.10
C VAL A 29 15.31 -8.38 5.20
N VAL A 30 15.06 -8.04 6.47
CA VAL A 30 15.34 -8.92 7.61
C VAL A 30 14.57 -10.24 7.50
N VAL A 31 13.27 -10.17 7.20
CA VAL A 31 12.44 -11.36 7.00
C VAL A 31 12.95 -12.22 5.86
N SER A 32 13.39 -11.60 4.76
CA SER A 32 13.94 -12.30 3.59
C SER A 32 15.28 -12.97 3.86
N VAL A 33 16.13 -12.39 4.73
CA VAL A 33 17.47 -12.92 5.02
C VAL A 33 17.42 -13.99 6.11
N ILE A 34 16.58 -13.83 7.14
CA ILE A 34 16.54 -14.73 8.30
C ILE A 34 15.70 -15.98 8.06
N ASN A 35 14.59 -15.89 7.33
CA ASN A 35 13.63 -17.00 7.17
C ASN A 35 13.86 -17.83 5.89
N ALA A 36 15.10 -17.93 5.41
CA ALA A 36 15.43 -18.59 4.14
C ALA A 36 15.06 -20.09 4.10
N ASP A 37 14.95 -20.76 5.25
CA ASP A 37 14.66 -22.19 5.36
C ASP A 37 13.16 -22.54 5.15
N LEU A 38 12.23 -21.71 5.65
CA LEU A 38 10.78 -21.95 5.52
C LEU A 38 10.18 -21.13 4.38
N LYS A 39 10.37 -21.61 3.13
CA LYS A 39 9.97 -20.89 1.91
C LYS A 39 8.50 -20.40 1.91
N MET A 40 7.56 -21.23 2.37
CA MET A 40 6.13 -20.88 2.32
C MET A 40 5.73 -19.79 3.31
N ILE A 41 6.24 -19.87 4.55
CA ILE A 41 5.92 -18.89 5.60
C ILE A 41 6.55 -17.54 5.27
N THR A 42 7.76 -17.54 4.73
CA THR A 42 8.46 -16.32 4.30
C THR A 42 7.72 -15.57 3.21
N ILE A 43 7.18 -16.28 2.21
CA ILE A 43 6.37 -15.67 1.15
C ILE A 43 5.10 -15.03 1.73
N PHE A 44 4.41 -15.74 2.62
CA PHE A 44 3.19 -15.23 3.25
C PHE A 44 3.48 -13.96 4.07
N THR A 45 4.54 -13.96 4.89
CA THR A 45 4.96 -12.78 5.66
C THR A 45 5.38 -11.63 4.74
N ALA A 46 6.12 -11.90 3.66
CA ALA A 46 6.52 -10.87 2.70
C ALA A 46 5.32 -10.20 2.01
N LEU A 47 4.30 -10.98 1.63
CA LEU A 47 3.04 -10.47 1.05
C LEU A 47 2.27 -9.57 2.02
N ILE A 48 2.21 -9.94 3.30
CA ILE A 48 1.56 -9.12 4.33
C ILE A 48 2.29 -7.77 4.45
N ILE A 49 3.62 -7.80 4.59
CA ILE A 49 4.41 -6.57 4.73
C ILE A 49 4.26 -5.69 3.49
N ALA A 50 4.30 -6.28 2.29
CA ALA A 50 4.08 -5.57 1.04
C ALA A 50 2.70 -4.89 0.99
N THR A 51 1.65 -5.60 1.42
CA THR A 51 0.28 -5.08 1.46
C THR A 51 0.16 -3.92 2.44
N THR A 52 0.72 -4.04 3.66
CA THR A 52 0.73 -2.95 4.64
C THR A 52 1.46 -1.72 4.11
N LYS A 53 2.60 -1.91 3.44
CA LYS A 53 3.35 -0.83 2.80
C LYS A 53 2.52 -0.11 1.75
N ALA A 54 1.85 -0.86 0.86
CA ALA A 54 0.99 -0.30 -0.17
C ALA A 54 -0.17 0.52 0.41
N ILE A 55 -0.82 0.03 1.47
CA ILE A 55 -1.90 0.75 2.17
C ILE A 55 -1.37 2.05 2.79
N LEU A 56 -0.20 2.02 3.43
CA LEU A 56 0.40 3.22 4.04
C LEU A 56 0.68 4.30 2.97
N VAL A 57 1.24 3.90 1.82
CA VAL A 57 1.46 4.82 0.68
C VAL A 57 0.14 5.36 0.15
N ALA A 58 -0.85 4.48 -0.09
CA ALA A 58 -2.16 4.87 -0.61
C ALA A 58 -2.88 5.87 0.31
N TYR A 59 -2.80 5.66 1.62
CA TYR A 59 -3.52 6.49 2.58
C TYR A 59 -2.87 7.86 2.81
N TYR A 60 -1.54 7.91 2.90
CA TYR A 60 -0.81 9.12 3.30
C TYR A 60 -0.16 9.87 2.13
N PHE A 61 0.46 9.19 1.16
CA PHE A 61 1.09 9.84 0.00
C PHE A 61 0.10 10.13 -1.12
N MET A 62 -0.85 9.22 -1.34
CA MET A 62 -1.92 9.38 -2.34
C MET A 62 -3.08 10.25 -1.85
N HIS A 63 -2.84 11.08 -0.83
CA HIS A 63 -3.74 12.09 -0.28
C HIS A 63 -5.15 11.63 0.14
N LEU A 64 -5.43 10.32 0.12
CA LEU A 64 -6.75 9.72 0.37
C LEU A 64 -7.32 9.98 1.78
N LYS A 65 -6.47 10.43 2.71
CA LYS A 65 -6.85 10.92 4.04
C LYS A 65 -7.39 12.36 3.99
N PHE A 66 -6.82 13.23 3.16
CA PHE A 66 -7.13 14.67 3.08
C PHE A 66 -8.16 15.00 2.00
N ASP A 67 -8.29 14.12 1.00
CA ASP A 67 -9.21 14.30 -0.11
C ASP A 67 -10.65 13.88 0.20
N HIS A 68 -11.57 14.29 -0.69
CA HIS A 68 -12.99 13.96 -0.56
C HIS A 68 -13.21 12.43 -0.48
N LYS A 69 -14.19 12.01 0.33
CA LYS A 69 -14.59 10.59 0.52
C LYS A 69 -14.85 9.83 -0.79
N ILE A 70 -15.18 10.54 -1.86
CA ILE A 70 -15.41 10.02 -3.22
C ILE A 70 -14.16 9.29 -3.74
N TYR A 71 -12.95 9.85 -3.57
CA TYR A 71 -11.72 9.23 -4.03
C TYR A 71 -11.44 7.91 -3.32
N ARG A 72 -11.74 7.83 -2.02
CA ARG A 72 -11.61 6.59 -1.26
C ARG A 72 -12.53 5.49 -1.80
N ILE A 73 -13.79 5.83 -2.10
CA ILE A 73 -14.77 4.89 -2.67
C ILE A 73 -14.33 4.43 -4.06
N MET A 74 -13.83 5.35 -4.89
CA MET A 74 -13.35 5.02 -6.23
C MET A 74 -12.18 4.03 -6.21
N VAL A 75 -11.23 4.20 -5.28
CA VAL A 75 -10.12 3.24 -5.10
C VAL A 75 -10.64 1.86 -4.72
N TRP A 76 -11.62 1.76 -3.81
CA TRP A 76 -12.23 0.48 -3.46
C TRP A 76 -12.94 -0.20 -4.63
N ILE A 77 -13.63 0.58 -5.48
CA ILE A 77 -14.27 0.05 -6.69
C ILE A 77 -13.23 -0.51 -7.66
N VAL A 78 -12.16 0.24 -7.92
CA VAL A 78 -11.08 -0.20 -8.83
C VAL A 78 -10.36 -1.43 -8.27
N MET A 79 -10.07 -1.47 -6.97
CA MET A 79 -9.48 -2.65 -6.32
C MET A 79 -10.41 -3.87 -6.39
N GLY A 80 -11.72 -3.66 -6.25
CA GLY A 80 -12.72 -4.71 -6.41
C GLY A 80 -12.75 -5.28 -7.83
N LEU A 81 -12.76 -4.41 -8.84
CA LEU A 81 -12.67 -4.81 -10.25
C LEU A 81 -11.37 -5.55 -10.55
N PHE A 82 -10.22 -5.00 -10.13
CA PHE A 82 -8.91 -5.63 -10.33
C PHE A 82 -8.85 -7.04 -9.70
N THR A 83 -9.37 -7.18 -8.49
CA THR A 83 -9.42 -8.47 -7.79
C THR A 83 -10.36 -9.44 -8.50
N SER A 84 -11.54 -8.98 -8.94
CA SER A 84 -12.50 -9.80 -9.69
C SER A 84 -11.91 -10.31 -10.99
N PHE A 85 -11.27 -9.44 -11.79
CA PHE A 85 -10.59 -9.86 -13.01
C PHE A 85 -9.46 -10.85 -12.73
N THR A 86 -8.62 -10.58 -11.74
CA THR A 86 -7.51 -11.48 -11.36
C THR A 86 -8.03 -12.86 -10.93
N LEU A 87 -9.09 -12.90 -10.12
CA LEU A 87 -9.73 -14.15 -9.70
C LEU A 87 -10.32 -14.92 -10.88
N LEU A 88 -11.04 -14.25 -11.78
CA LEU A 88 -11.59 -14.89 -12.97
C LEU A 88 -10.48 -15.48 -13.84
N THR A 89 -9.37 -14.77 -14.04
CA THR A 89 -8.22 -15.26 -14.80
C THR A 89 -7.57 -16.49 -14.13
N VAL A 90 -7.43 -16.48 -12.80
CA VAL A 90 -6.89 -17.63 -12.06
C VAL A 90 -7.82 -18.84 -12.12
N LEU A 91 -9.14 -18.62 -11.99
CA LEU A 91 -10.14 -19.69 -12.11
C LEU A 91 -10.15 -20.30 -13.52
N ASP A 92 -10.09 -19.46 -14.55
CA ASP A 92 -9.96 -19.89 -15.94
C ASP A 92 -8.69 -20.73 -16.16
N TYR A 93 -7.55 -20.27 -15.62
CA TYR A 93 -6.28 -21.00 -15.70
C TYR A 93 -6.30 -22.36 -15.00
N ILE A 94 -6.98 -22.48 -13.84
CA ILE A 94 -7.09 -23.74 -13.09
C ILE A 94 -8.07 -24.72 -13.77
N THR A 95 -9.11 -24.20 -14.42
CA THR A 95 -10.16 -25.02 -15.05
C THR A 95 -9.76 -25.53 -16.44
N ARG A 96 -8.76 -24.90 -17.07
CA ARG A 96 -8.19 -25.28 -18.36
C ARG A 96 -7.15 -26.40 -18.24
#